data_AF-A0A355DXX8-F1
#
_entry.id   AF-A0A355DXX8-F1
#
_cell.length_a   1.000
_cell.length_b   1.000
_cell.length_c   1.000
_cell.angle_alpha   90.00
_cell.angle_beta   90.00
_cell.angle_gamma   90.00
#
_symmetry.space_group_name_H-M   'P 1'
#
loop_
_entity.id
_entity.type
_entity.pdbx_description
1 polymer ?
#
loop_
_entity_poly.entity_id
_entity_poly.type
_entity_poly.pdbx_seq_one_letter_code
_entity_poly.pdbx_strand_id
1 'polypeptide(L)'
;MKREAILQVKKEDEVRRLQQEAEAADCLCVAMDGSRMQDKKGIMEEFAQRIPLPEHFGRNWDALEECLTDPDVLGAKGCYLIIGRAELLGKRSPMEREALLSLLADVAEHWGRRKPPVVFHAALVTGG
;
A
#
# COMPACT_ATOMS: atom_id res chain seq x y z
N MET A 1 10.26 -3.67 -15.73
CA MET A 1 9.86 -2.35 -15.18
C MET A 1 8.91 -2.42 -13.97
N LYS A 2 8.16 -3.51 -13.70
CA LYS A 2 7.20 -3.59 -12.57
C LYS A 2 7.77 -3.41 -11.12
N ARG A 3 9.09 -3.37 -10.91
CA ARG A 3 9.72 -3.40 -9.58
C ARG A 3 10.06 -2.03 -8.96
N GLU A 4 9.92 -0.92 -9.69
CA GLU A 4 10.32 0.41 -9.18
C GLU A 4 9.29 1.05 -8.23
N ALA A 5 8.04 0.57 -8.21
CA ALA A 5 6.96 1.12 -7.38
C ALA A 5 6.95 0.65 -5.92
N ILE A 6 7.64 -0.47 -5.63
CA ILE A 6 7.68 -1.07 -4.29
C ILE A 6 9.08 -0.94 -3.73
N LEU A 7 9.26 -0.02 -2.80
CA LEU A 7 10.54 0.22 -2.14
C LEU A 7 10.70 -0.76 -0.97
N GLN A 8 11.75 -1.59 -1.00
CA GLN A 8 12.18 -2.30 0.21
C GLN A 8 12.99 -1.35 1.06
N VAL A 9 12.45 -1.01 2.22
CA VAL A 9 13.03 -0.07 3.16
C VAL A 9 13.55 -0.86 4.35
N LYS A 10 14.82 -0.65 4.72
CA LYS A 10 15.43 -1.37 5.86
C LYS A 10 15.74 -0.46 7.05
N LYS A 11 15.59 0.85 6.87
CA LYS A 11 15.99 1.85 7.87
C LYS A 11 14.80 2.73 8.27
N GLU A 12 14.66 2.99 9.56
CA GLU A 12 13.63 3.88 10.09
C GLU A 12 13.74 5.31 9.50
N ASP A 13 14.94 5.78 9.18
CA ASP A 13 15.15 7.09 8.55
C ASP A 13 14.52 7.18 7.14
N GLU A 14 14.52 6.09 6.38
CA GLU A 14 13.87 6.05 5.07
C GLU A 14 12.34 6.12 5.22
N VAL A 15 11.78 5.51 6.27
CA VAL A 15 10.35 5.63 6.60
C VAL A 15 10.00 7.08 6.91
N ARG A 16 10.79 7.74 7.76
CA ARG A 16 10.57 9.17 8.10
C ARG A 16 10.64 10.05 6.87
N ARG A 17 11.61 9.80 5.98
CA ARG A 17 11.74 10.54 4.72
C ARG A 17 10.49 10.37 3.85
N LEU A 18 9.99 9.14 3.68
CA LEU A 18 8.77 8.90 2.88
C LEU A 18 7.54 9.59 3.47
N GLN A 19 7.42 9.64 4.79
CA GLN A 19 6.34 10.37 5.47
C GLN A 19 6.44 11.88 5.23
N GLN A 20 7.64 12.45 5.31
CA GLN A 20 7.88 13.86 5.02
C GLN A 20 7.61 14.21 3.55
N GLU A 21 7.97 13.33 2.62
CA GLU A 21 7.67 13.49 1.20
C GLU A 21 6.17 13.46 0.93
N ALA A 22 5.45 12.52 1.55
CA ALA A 22 3.99 12.45 1.44
C ALA A 22 3.32 13.73 1.95
N GLU A 23 3.74 14.23 3.11
CA GLU A 23 3.23 15.47 3.70
C GLU A 23 3.53 16.69 2.80
N ALA A 24 4.76 16.82 2.32
CA ALA A 24 5.15 17.91 1.43
C ALA A 24 4.40 17.89 0.08
N ALA A 25 3.98 16.70 -0.37
CA ALA A 25 3.21 16.49 -1.57
C ALA A 25 1.68 16.51 -1.35
N ASP A 26 1.21 16.77 -0.12
CA ASP A 26 -0.21 16.72 0.27
C ASP A 26 -0.89 15.37 -0.10
N CYS A 27 -0.12 14.28 0.03
CA CYS A 27 -0.56 12.92 -0.26
C CYS A 27 -1.08 12.22 1.00
N LEU A 28 -1.98 11.25 0.82
CA LEU A 28 -2.33 10.33 1.89
C LEU A 28 -1.10 9.50 2.29
N CYS A 29 -0.83 9.40 3.59
CA CYS A 29 0.23 8.54 4.13
C CYS A 29 -0.35 7.54 5.14
N VAL A 30 -0.23 6.25 4.86
CA VAL A 30 -0.85 5.18 5.65
C VAL A 30 0.21 4.22 6.17
N ALA A 31 0.30 4.11 7.48
CA ALA A 31 1.13 3.10 8.14
C ALA A 31 0.31 1.85 8.46
N MET A 32 0.84 0.69 8.04
CA MET A 32 0.23 -0.63 8.20
C MET A 32 1.19 -1.59 8.91
N ASP A 33 0.63 -2.64 9.50
CA ASP A 33 1.36 -3.62 10.29
C ASP A 33 1.33 -5.01 9.64
N GLY A 34 2.46 -5.42 9.05
CA GLY A 34 2.63 -6.73 8.43
C GLY A 34 2.39 -7.92 9.36
N SER A 35 2.50 -7.74 10.69
CA SER A 35 2.16 -8.78 11.66
C SER A 35 0.66 -9.08 11.75
N ARG A 36 -0.20 -8.14 11.31
CA ARG A 36 -1.66 -8.30 11.20
C ARG A 36 -2.09 -8.83 9.84
N MET A 37 -1.17 -8.85 8.87
CA MET A 37 -1.43 -9.16 7.47
C MET A 37 -0.88 -10.54 7.08
N GLN A 38 -0.95 -11.54 7.98
CA GLN A 38 -0.31 -12.84 7.77
C GLN A 38 -1.03 -13.75 6.76
N ASP A 39 -2.29 -13.47 6.45
CA ASP A 39 -3.13 -14.15 5.45
C ASP A 39 -4.08 -13.14 4.77
N LYS A 40 -4.87 -13.60 3.79
CA LYS A 40 -5.80 -12.74 3.03
C LYS A 40 -6.77 -11.98 3.93
N LYS A 41 -7.33 -12.64 4.94
CA LYS A 41 -8.28 -12.01 5.87
C LYS A 41 -7.60 -10.86 6.61
N GLY A 42 -6.42 -11.10 7.17
CA GLY A 42 -5.64 -10.08 7.87
C GLY A 42 -5.25 -8.91 6.95
N ILE A 43 -4.91 -9.17 5.69
CA ILE A 43 -4.64 -8.12 4.70
C ILE A 43 -5.89 -7.25 4.51
N MET A 44 -7.04 -7.85 4.20
CA MET A 44 -8.28 -7.09 3.95
C MET A 44 -8.73 -6.29 5.18
N GLU A 45 -8.55 -6.84 6.38
CA GLU A 45 -8.89 -6.17 7.64
C GLU A 45 -7.96 -4.99 7.94
N GLU A 46 -6.65 -5.12 7.73
CA GLU A 46 -5.72 -4.01 7.93
C GLU A 46 -6.00 -2.88 6.93
N PHE A 47 -6.26 -3.18 5.66
CA PHE A 47 -6.66 -2.17 4.67
C PHE A 47 -7.96 -1.46 5.05
N ALA A 48 -9.00 -2.21 5.43
CA ALA A 48 -10.28 -1.64 5.85
C ALA A 48 -10.20 -0.79 7.14
N GLN A 49 -9.23 -1.06 8.01
CA GLN A 49 -9.01 -0.28 9.23
C GLN A 49 -8.20 1.00 8.98
N ARG A 50 -7.33 1.01 7.97
CA ARG A 50 -6.30 2.04 7.78
C ARG A 50 -6.61 3.01 6.63
N ILE A 51 -7.42 2.58 5.67
CA ILE A 51 -7.84 3.36 4.52
C ILE A 51 -9.34 3.61 4.67
N PRO A 52 -9.85 4.82 4.31
CA PRO A 52 -11.28 5.13 4.34
C PRO A 52 -12.04 4.42 3.21
N LEU A 53 -12.02 3.08 3.21
CA LEU A 53 -12.74 2.26 2.24
C LEU A 53 -14.26 2.41 2.44
N PRO A 54 -15.08 2.23 1.37
CA PRO A 54 -16.53 2.25 1.49
C PRO A 54 -17.06 1.21 2.50
N GLU A 55 -18.18 1.51 3.18
CA GLU A 55 -18.80 0.59 4.15
C GLU A 55 -19.11 -0.80 3.58
N HIS A 56 -19.40 -0.86 2.28
CA HIS A 56 -19.70 -2.07 1.53
C HIS A 56 -18.46 -2.72 0.89
N PHE A 57 -17.25 -2.40 1.35
CA PHE A 57 -16.01 -2.98 0.85
C PHE A 57 -16.06 -4.52 0.81
N GLY A 58 -15.90 -5.08 -0.40
CA GLY A 58 -16.13 -6.50 -0.69
C GLY A 58 -15.11 -7.49 -0.13
N ARG A 59 -14.04 -7.02 0.54
CA ARG A 59 -12.98 -7.84 1.18
C ARG A 59 -12.39 -8.91 0.25
N ASN A 60 -12.19 -8.54 -1.01
CA ASN A 60 -11.54 -9.38 -2.01
C ASN A 60 -10.51 -8.53 -2.80
N TRP A 61 -9.72 -9.18 -3.64
CA TRP A 61 -8.60 -8.53 -4.35
C TRP A 61 -9.09 -7.48 -5.35
N ASP A 62 -10.11 -7.81 -6.14
CA ASP A 62 -10.67 -6.92 -7.15
C ASP A 62 -11.26 -5.66 -6.49
N ALA A 63 -12.05 -5.83 -5.42
CA ALA A 63 -12.61 -4.71 -4.66
C ALA A 63 -11.52 -3.84 -4.03
N LEU A 64 -10.38 -4.42 -3.63
CA LEU A 64 -9.27 -3.67 -3.09
C LEU A 64 -8.57 -2.86 -4.20
N GLU A 65 -8.32 -3.46 -5.36
CA GLU A 65 -7.75 -2.77 -6.52
C GLU A 65 -8.64 -1.61 -6.98
N GLU A 66 -9.95 -1.82 -7.08
CA GLU A 66 -10.92 -0.77 -7.40
C GLU A 66 -10.83 0.40 -6.42
N CYS A 67 -10.82 0.12 -5.12
CA CYS A 67 -10.69 1.17 -4.11
C CYS A 67 -9.33 1.88 -4.16
N LEU A 68 -8.23 1.15 -4.37
CA LEU A 68 -6.89 1.74 -4.40
C LEU A 68 -6.59 2.49 -5.69
N THR A 69 -7.37 2.31 -6.75
CA THR A 69 -7.27 3.09 -8.00
C THR A 69 -8.19 4.31 -8.02
N ASP A 70 -9.10 4.42 -7.05
CA ASP A 70 -10.07 5.50 -6.92
C ASP A 70 -9.49 6.73 -6.16
N PRO A 71 -9.43 7.91 -6.81
CA PRO A 71 -9.02 9.16 -6.16
C PRO A 71 -9.95 9.64 -5.06
N ASP A 72 -11.22 9.26 -5.09
CA ASP A 72 -12.16 9.64 -4.04
C ASP A 72 -11.91 8.83 -2.75
N VAL A 73 -11.23 7.68 -2.86
CA VAL A 73 -10.82 6.85 -1.72
C VAL A 73 -9.44 7.24 -1.19
N LEU A 74 -8.43 7.35 -2.06
CA LEU A 74 -7.05 7.63 -1.64
C LEU A 74 -6.67 9.11 -1.60
N GLY A 75 -7.50 9.97 -2.16
CA GLY A 75 -7.19 11.38 -2.39
C GLY A 75 -6.51 11.60 -3.75
N ALA A 76 -6.90 12.67 -4.44
CA ALA A 76 -6.43 12.97 -5.80
C ALA A 76 -4.93 13.31 -5.92
N LYS A 77 -4.24 13.54 -4.80
CA LYS A 77 -2.83 13.92 -4.75
C LYS A 77 -1.87 12.73 -4.73
N GLY A 78 -2.37 11.52 -4.44
CA GLY A 78 -1.57 10.31 -4.37
C GLY A 78 -1.51 9.71 -2.97
N CYS A 79 -0.79 8.60 -2.85
CA CYS A 79 -0.78 7.77 -1.66
C CYS A 79 0.58 7.12 -1.39
N TYR A 80 0.99 7.13 -0.13
CA TYR A 80 2.15 6.43 0.40
C TYR A 80 1.67 5.36 1.39
N LEU A 81 1.83 4.08 1.03
CA LEU A 81 1.54 2.93 1.88
C LEU A 81 2.85 2.41 2.49
N ILE A 82 2.94 2.38 3.82
CA ILE A 82 4.13 1.95 4.55
C ILE A 82 3.76 0.72 5.38
N ILE A 83 4.26 -0.45 4.98
CA ILE A 83 4.00 -1.71 5.67
C ILE A 83 5.19 -2.04 6.57
N GLY A 84 5.04 -1.83 7.87
CA GLY A 84 6.01 -2.23 8.91
C GLY A 84 5.99 -3.74 9.16
N ARG A 85 7.08 -4.30 9.73
CA ARG A 85 7.22 -5.75 9.97
C ARG A 85 6.89 -6.58 8.73
N ALA A 86 7.35 -6.11 7.56
CA ALA A 86 7.01 -6.70 6.26
C ALA A 86 7.53 -8.13 6.10
N GLU A 87 8.46 -8.58 6.95
CA GLU A 87 8.88 -9.97 7.05
C GLU A 87 7.77 -10.92 7.56
N LEU A 88 6.74 -10.38 8.22
CA LEU A 88 5.58 -11.14 8.69
C LEU A 88 4.40 -11.11 7.70
N LEU A 89 4.44 -10.20 6.71
CA LEU A 89 3.41 -10.08 5.68
C LEU A 89 3.25 -11.40 4.92
N GLY A 90 2.03 -11.95 4.91
CA GLY A 90 1.71 -13.21 4.26
C GLY A 90 2.51 -14.41 4.79
N LYS A 91 3.04 -14.35 6.02
CA LYS A 91 3.81 -15.46 6.61
C LYS A 91 3.02 -16.78 6.69
N ARG A 92 1.70 -16.70 6.86
CA ARG A 92 0.80 -17.87 6.82
C ARG A 92 0.30 -18.20 5.42
N SER A 93 0.47 -17.30 4.45
CA SER A 93 0.11 -17.53 3.05
C SER A 93 0.98 -16.71 2.08
N PRO A 94 2.11 -17.27 1.61
CA PRO A 94 3.00 -16.59 0.66
C PRO A 94 2.32 -16.23 -0.67
N MET A 95 1.33 -17.02 -1.10
CA MET A 95 0.53 -16.73 -2.28
C MET A 95 -0.21 -15.39 -2.13
N GLU A 96 -0.78 -15.11 -0.96
CA GLU A 96 -1.52 -13.86 -0.72
C GLU A 96 -0.56 -12.67 -0.58
N ARG A 97 0.68 -12.89 -0.14
CA ARG A 97 1.74 -11.87 -0.21
C ARG A 97 2.02 -11.49 -1.64
N GLU A 98 2.28 -12.46 -2.52
CA GLU A 98 2.56 -12.18 -3.93
C GLU A 98 1.37 -11.51 -4.62
N ALA A 99 0.13 -11.92 -4.30
CA ALA A 99 -1.08 -11.28 -4.79
C ALA A 99 -1.13 -9.80 -4.39
N LEU A 100 -0.87 -9.47 -3.12
CA LEU A 100 -0.82 -8.08 -2.65
C LEU A 100 0.27 -7.29 -3.36
N LEU A 101 1.49 -7.84 -3.50
CA LEU A 101 2.60 -7.14 -4.14
C LEU A 101 2.33 -6.89 -5.62
N SER A 102 1.71 -7.85 -6.33
CA SER A 102 1.30 -7.64 -7.72
C SER A 102 0.26 -6.52 -7.81
N LEU A 103 -0.78 -6.57 -6.97
CA LEU A 103 -1.84 -5.56 -6.93
C LEU A 103 -1.26 -4.16 -6.67
N LEU A 104 -0.39 -4.01 -5.67
CA LEU A 104 0.22 -2.71 -5.36
C LEU A 104 1.07 -2.16 -6.51
N ALA A 105 1.75 -3.03 -7.27
CA ALA A 105 2.51 -2.63 -8.44
C ALA A 105 1.58 -2.19 -9.59
N ASP A 106 0.49 -2.92 -9.82
CA ASP A 106 -0.49 -2.59 -10.86
C ASP A 106 -1.25 -1.28 -10.54
N VAL A 107 -1.60 -1.05 -9.27
CA VAL A 107 -2.14 0.23 -8.77
C VAL A 107 -1.14 1.37 -9.02
N ALA A 108 0.14 1.18 -8.67
CA ALA A 108 1.15 2.22 -8.88
C ALA A 108 1.30 2.60 -10.36
N GLU A 109 1.27 1.60 -11.25
CA GLU A 109 1.27 1.83 -12.69
C GLU A 109 0.01 2.58 -13.17
N HIS A 110 -1.16 2.25 -12.62
CA HIS A 110 -2.41 2.96 -12.92
C HIS A 110 -2.30 4.46 -12.59
N TRP A 111 -1.83 4.80 -11.39
CA TRP A 111 -1.67 6.20 -10.97
C TRP A 111 -0.60 6.94 -11.77
N GLY A 112 0.51 6.28 -12.11
CA GLY A 112 1.59 6.87 -12.92
C GLY A 112 1.17 7.21 -14.37
N ARG A 113 0.10 6.60 -14.88
CA ARG A 113 -0.46 6.89 -16.22
C ARG A 113 -1.35 8.14 -16.25
N ARG A 114 -1.69 8.74 -15.09
CA ARG A 114 -2.53 9.94 -15.00
C ARG A 114 -1.79 11.18 -15.53
N LYS A 115 -2.56 12.23 -15.85
CA LYS A 115 -2.04 13.52 -16.33
C LYS A 115 -2.61 14.67 -15.48
N PRO A 116 -1.78 15.38 -14.69
CA PRO A 116 -0.36 15.11 -14.44
C PRO A 116 -0.14 13.75 -13.73
N PRO A 117 1.07 13.17 -13.79
CA PRO A 117 1.38 11.95 -13.07
C PRO A 117 1.16 12.14 -11.57
N VAL A 118 0.53 11.15 -10.94
CA VAL A 118 0.26 11.15 -9.51
C VAL A 118 1.03 10.01 -8.85
N VAL A 119 1.54 10.27 -7.66
CA VAL A 119 2.43 9.35 -6.96
C VAL A 119 1.63 8.31 -6.19
N PHE A 120 1.95 7.03 -6.42
CA PHE A 120 1.57 5.95 -5.53
C PHE A 120 2.84 5.18 -5.16
N HIS A 121 3.18 5.16 -3.87
CA HIS A 121 4.36 4.48 -3.35
C HIS A 121 3.98 3.45 -2.30
N ALA A 122 4.47 2.23 -2.45
CA ALA A 122 4.39 1.21 -1.42
C ALA A 122 5.79 0.91 -0.87
N ALA A 123 5.96 0.98 0.44
CA ALA A 123 7.21 0.70 1.13
C ALA A 123 7.05 -0.51 2.05
N LEU A 124 7.91 -1.51 1.89
CA LEU A 124 8.00 -2.68 2.78
C LEU A 124 9.13 -2.46 3.76
N VAL A 125 8.82 -2.27 5.04
CA VAL A 125 9.79 -2.04 6.10
C VAL A 125 10.00 -3.32 6.88
N THR A 126 11.19 -3.90 6.78
CA THR A 126 11.55 -5.09 7.56
C THR A 126 12.30 -4.71 8.82
N GLY A 127 11.99 -5.38 9.94
CA GLY A 127 12.85 -5.32 11.13
C GLY A 127 14.21 -5.96 10.81
N GLY A 128 15.30 -5.27 11.14
CA GLY A 128 16.65 -5.84 11.09
C GLY A 128 16.85 -6.98 12.08
#